data_AF-A0A8I6YXS7-F1
#
_entry.id   AF-A0A8I6YXS7-F1
#
_cell.length_a   1.000
_cell.length_b   1.000
_cell.length_c   1.000
_cell.angle_alpha   90.00
_cell.angle_beta   90.00
_cell.angle_gamma   90.00
#
_symmetry.space_group_name_H-M   'P 1'
#
loop_
_entity.id
_entity.type
_entity.pdbx_description
1 polymer ?
#
loop_
_entity_poly.entity_id
_entity_poly.type
_entity_poly.pdbx_seq_one_letter_code
_entity_poly.pdbx_strand_id
1 'polypeptide(L)' 'MTRPDGINIPDGKFYLGDAGYACRSGVLPPFRKTRYHLNEFSGRNYPRTAQELFNLRHSSLRLTVERALEL' A
#
# COMPACT_ATOMS: atom_id res chain seq x y z
N MET A 1 16.19 8.00 14.09
CA MET A 1 15.46 8.57 15.23
C MET A 1 14.07 7.96 15.28
N THR A 2 13.88 6.96 16.14
CA THR A 2 12.58 6.34 16.40
C THR A 2 11.88 7.20 17.44
N ARG A 3 10.66 7.68 17.14
CA ARG A 3 9.86 8.39 18.15
C ARG A 3 9.47 7.37 19.23
N PRO A 4 9.61 7.69 20.53
CA PRO A 4 9.28 6.76 21.62
C PRO A 4 7.83 6.24 21.55
N ASP A 5 6.92 7.04 20.97
CA ASP A 5 5.48 6.71 20.84
C ASP A 5 5.06 6.44 19.39
N GLY A 6 6.03 6.35 18.47
CA GLY A 6 5.76 6.15 17.04
C GLY A 6 5.77 4.66 16.65
N ILE A 7 5.00 4.31 15.62
CA ILE A 7 5.07 2.99 14.97
C ILE A 7 6.54 2.64 14.69
N ASN A 8 7.04 1.60 15.36
CA ASN A 8 8.39 1.07 15.19
C ASN A 8 8.40 0.12 13.98
N ILE A 9 9.27 0.44 13.02
CA ILE A 9 9.43 -0.32 11.78
C ILE A 9 10.79 -1.01 11.88
N PRO A 10 10.82 -2.35 11.95
CA PRO A 10 12.08 -3.08 12.05
C PRO A 10 12.99 -2.78 10.85
N ASP A 11 14.30 -2.86 11.07
CA ASP A 11 15.28 -2.62 10.01
C ASP A 11 15.07 -3.59 8.83
N GLY A 12 15.13 -3.04 7.62
CA GLY A 12 14.88 -3.78 6.38
C GLY A 12 13.42 -4.17 6.14
N LYS A 13 12.47 -3.67 6.95
CA LYS A 13 11.03 -3.89 6.76
C LYS A 13 10.31 -2.61 6.36
N PHE A 14 9.14 -2.80 5.75
CA PHE A 14 8.23 -1.73 5.38
C PHE A 14 6.81 -2.11 5.80
N TYR A 15 6.02 -1.12 6.20
CA TYR A 15 4.59 -1.27 6.38
C TYR A 15 3.82 -0.69 5.19
N LEU A 16 2.77 -1.39 4.77
CA LEU A 16 1.75 -0.83 3.89
C LEU A 16 0.94 0.20 4.67
N GLY A 17 0.89 1.44 4.17
CA GLY A 17 0.11 2.50 4.78
C GLY A 17 -1.23 2.69 4.05
N ASP A 18 -2.29 3.01 4.79
CA ASP A 18 -3.52 3.51 4.16
C ASP A 18 -3.31 4.95 3.62
N ALA A 19 -4.20 5.42 2.74
CA ALA A 19 -4.15 6.74 2.11
C ALA A 19 -4.14 7.93 3.11
N GLY A 20 -4.58 7.69 4.36
CA GLY A 20 -4.51 8.64 5.47
C GLY A 20 -3.12 8.79 6.11
N TYR A 21 -2.18 7.89 5.81
CA TYR A 21 -0.82 7.97 6.34
C TYR A 21 0.07 8.92 5.52
N ALA A 22 0.98 9.59 6.22
CA ALA A 22 2.04 10.36 5.58
C ALA A 22 3.07 9.41 4.93
N CYS A 23 3.55 9.77 3.73
CA CYS A 23 4.70 9.10 3.12
C CYS A 23 5.94 9.43 3.96
N ARG A 24 6.43 8.44 4.71
CA ARG A 24 7.60 8.56 5.57
C ARG A 24 8.47 7.33 5.42
N SER A 25 9.74 7.43 5.81
CA SER A 25 10.64 6.27 5.80
C SER A 25 10.00 5.06 6.50
N GLY A 26 10.01 3.92 5.80
CA GLY A 26 9.43 2.65 6.26
C GLY A 26 7.92 2.49 6.06
N VAL A 27 7.17 3.52 5.69
CA VAL A 27 5.73 3.41 5.39
C VAL A 27 5.48 3.68 3.92
N LEU A 28 4.77 2.76 3.28
CA LEU A 28 4.48 2.78 1.86
C LEU A 28 2.98 3.04 1.65
N PRO A 29 2.52 4.31 1.60
CA PRO A 29 1.15 4.61 1.22
C PRO A 29 0.94 4.44 -0.30
N PRO A 30 -0.30 4.29 -0.77
CA PRO A 30 -0.59 4.26 -2.19
C PRO A 30 -0.25 5.59 -2.88
N PHE A 31 0.12 5.53 -4.15
CA PHE A 31 0.26 6.72 -4.99
C PHE A 31 -1.10 7.39 -5.16
N ARG A 32 -1.18 8.66 -4.76
CA ARG A 32 -2.38 9.49 -4.93
C ARG A 32 -2.62 9.79 -6.41
N LYS A 33 -3.88 10.07 -6.76
CA LYS A 33 -4.32 10.41 -8.13
C LYS A 33 -3.97 9.35 -9.19
N THR A 34 -3.80 8.10 -8.76
CA THR A 34 -3.51 6.94 -9.60
C THR A 34 -4.54 5.87 -9.27
N ARG A 35 -4.94 5.06 -10.27
CA ARG A 35 -5.86 3.93 -10.09
C ARG A 35 -5.37 3.03 -8.95
N TYR A 36 -6.29 2.52 -8.13
CA TYR A 36 -5.98 1.80 -6.89
C TYR A 36 -6.84 0.56 -6.65
N HIS A 37 -8.11 0.60 -7.04
CA HIS A 37 -9.01 -0.51 -6.79
C HIS A 37 -8.73 -1.65 -7.77
N LEU A 38 -8.68 -2.89 -7.26
CA LEU A 38 -8.41 -4.08 -8.08
C LEU A 38 -9.35 -4.18 -9.30
N ASN A 39 -10.60 -3.74 -9.14
CA ASN A 39 -11.59 -3.78 -10.21
C ASN A 39 -11.24 -2.88 -11.41
N GLU A 40 -10.48 -1.80 -11.19
CA GLU A 40 -10.01 -0.89 -12.26
C GLU A 40 -8.96 -1.55 -13.18
N PHE A 41 -8.40 -2.69 -12.76
CA PHE A 41 -7.39 -3.46 -13.48
C PHE A 41 -7.93 -4.80 -14.03
N SER A 42 -9.25 -5.01 -13.97
CA SER A 42 -9.89 -6.23 -14.44
C SER A 42 -9.87 -6.37 -15.97
N GLY A 43 -9.93 -7.62 -16.46
CA GLY A 43 -9.91 -7.92 -17.89
C GLY A 43 -8.54 -7.59 -18.53
N ARG A 44 -8.56 -6.83 -19.62
CA ARG A 44 -7.34 -6.40 -20.35
C ARG A 44 -6.83 -5.01 -19.93
N ASN A 45 -7.28 -4.50 -18.78
CA ASN A 45 -6.91 -3.17 -18.28
C ASN A 45 -5.64 -3.19 -17.42
N TYR A 46 -4.54 -3.63 -18.01
CA TYR A 46 -3.27 -3.73 -17.29
C TYR A 46 -2.75 -2.38 -16.79
N PRO A 47 -1.95 -2.37 -15.70
CA PRO A 47 -1.19 -1.19 -15.29
C PRO A 47 -0.32 -0.67 -16.43
N ARG A 48 -0.38 0.63 -16.67
CA ARG A 48 0.36 1.35 -17.71
C ARG A 48 1.60 2.05 -17.16
N THR A 49 1.63 2.29 -15.84
CA THR A 49 2.73 2.99 -15.17
C THR A 49 3.25 2.18 -13.98
N ALA A 50 4.48 2.48 -13.55
CA ALA A 50 5.05 1.90 -12.34
C ALA A 50 4.22 2.23 -11.08
N GLN A 51 3.60 3.41 -11.04
CA GLN A 51 2.73 3.82 -9.94
C GLN A 51 1.43 3.01 -9.91
N GLU A 52 0.83 2.74 -11.08
CA GLU A 52 -0.34 1.88 -11.17
C GLU A 52 -0.01 0.44 -10.78
N LEU A 53 1.14 -0.09 -11.22
CA LEU A 53 1.58 -1.42 -10.86
C LEU A 53 1.83 -1.54 -9.35
N PHE A 54 2.43 -0.51 -8.74
CA PHE A 54 2.60 -0.41 -7.30
C PHE A 54 1.25 -0.41 -6.59
N ASN A 55 0.30 0.45 -7.00
CA ASN A 55 -1.02 0.54 -6.40
C ASN A 55 -1.83 -0.76 -6.53
N LEU A 56 -1.75 -1.45 -7.67
CA LEU A 56 -2.36 -2.76 -7.87
C LEU A 56 -1.83 -3.79 -6.85
N ARG A 57 -0.51 -3.88 -6.71
CA ARG A 57 0.13 -4.80 -5.75
C ARG A 57 -0.18 -4.42 -4.30
N HIS A 58 -0.18 -3.11 -4.01
CA HIS A 58 -0.53 -2.58 -2.70
C HIS A 58 -1.97 -2.98 -2.32
N SER A 59 -2.93 -2.73 -3.21
CA SER A 59 -4.35 -3.05 -3.02
C SER A 59 -4.58 -4.56 -2.85
N SER A 60 -3.86 -5.39 -3.62
CA SER A 60 -3.91 -6.85 -3.49
C SER A 60 -3.40 -7.31 -2.12
N LEU A 61 -2.24 -6.80 -1.67
CA LEU A 61 -1.67 -7.15 -0.37
C LEU A 61 -2.56 -6.72 0.78
N ARG A 62 -3.12 -5.49 0.71
CA ARG A 62 -4.07 -5.00 1.69
C ARG A 62 -5.27 -5.93 1.80
N LEU A 63 -5.89 -6.30 0.68
CA LEU A 63 -7.04 -7.20 0.66
C LEU A 63 -6.71 -8.55 1.30
N THR A 64 -5.52 -9.11 1.03
CA THR A 64 -5.08 -10.37 1.66
C THR A 64 -4.95 -10.22 3.18
N VAL A 65 -4.37 -9.14 3.67
CA VAL A 65 -4.22 -8.88 5.11
C VAL A 65 -5.57 -8.64 5.78
N GLU A 66 -6.45 -7.84 5.18
CA GLU A 66 -7.80 -7.58 5.69
C GLU A 66 -8.61 -8.87 5.80
N ARG A 67 -8.56 -9.74 4.77
CA ARG A 67 -9.21 -11.05 4.81
C ARG A 67 -8.62 -12.00 5.86
N ALA A 68 -7.32 -11.93 6.10
CA ALA A 68 -6.64 -12.81 7.06
C ALA A 68 -6.89 -12.40 8.52
N LEU A 69 -7.26 -11.14 8.76
CA LEU A 69 -7.45 -10.56 10.10
C LEU A 69 -8.92 -10.37 10.47
N GLU A 70 -9.85 -10.98 9.72
CA GLU A 70 -11.31 -10.96 9.95
C GLU A 70 -11.90 -9.56 10.20
N LEU A 71 -11.75 -8.69 9.21
CA LEU A 71 -12.87 -7.82 8.82
C LEU A 71 -13.72 -8.53 7.76
#